data_AF-A0A7S7LET1-F1
#
_entry.id   AF-A0A7S7LET1-F1
#
_cell.length_a   1.000
_cell.length_b   1.000
_cell.length_c   1.000
_cell.angle_alpha   90.00
_cell.angle_beta   90.00
_cell.angle_gamma   90.00
#
_symmetry.space_group_name_H-M   'P 1'
#
loop_
_entity.id
_entity.type
_entity.pdbx_description
1 polymer ?
#
loop_
_entity_poly.entity_id
_entity_poly.type
_entity_poly.pdbx_seq_one_letter_code
_entity_poly.pdbx_strand_id
1 'polypeptide(L)'
;MKKNQLALELHKSANITDLSVLEDEKKLVRFGNSGKLKHRGEHLKRPTESEELEIYEKTKKALNLVIDRKQDTLYPFKESKKEAKTEFIKYRSSSDTIGYDPRFAERIIKVVERPKDPLELPKFKNRILGGTKREEMVPILRPPSKKLTQEEIKEWNIPPSISNWKNPMGYTVPLDKRVQADTRDLINISVNDRFATLSESLQLAEKNAREQIKLRNELQKQKKIREEMEREEKLRKLAESSRYERSSHHLLSKIPEFYQDKKEGSDEDNDEFDHIRRIELEKRREIEREFRQERAGKKSKTLRDSDRDISEHIALGQAQSANIGSSSESQFDARLFNKVSGLDSGFSNDTISVYDKPLFNTNNLKHRGLYTFEESRVEESIGGRVHVPSFSGTDNSKTALRTKPVEFERDEDDPFGLDKLIDSVRKDYKK
;
A
#
# COMPACT_ATOMS: atom_id res chain seq x y z
N MET A 1 -42.43 -68.32 15.38
CA MET A 1 -41.93 -67.04 14.82
C MET A 1 -43.10 -66.33 14.14
N LYS A 2 -43.64 -65.26 14.75
CA LYS A 2 -44.66 -64.45 14.06
C LYS A 2 -43.96 -63.67 12.95
N LYS A 3 -44.41 -63.81 11.70
CA LYS A 3 -43.86 -63.07 10.56
C LYS A 3 -44.32 -61.62 10.67
N ASN A 4 -43.40 -60.66 10.70
CA ASN A 4 -43.68 -59.22 10.75
C ASN A 4 -43.97 -58.62 9.37
N GLN A 5 -44.53 -59.40 8.45
CA GLN A 5 -44.86 -58.96 7.10
C GLN A 5 -46.33 -58.56 7.06
N LEU A 6 -46.62 -57.37 6.56
CA LEU A 6 -47.98 -56.95 6.23
C LEU A 6 -48.55 -57.86 5.14
N ALA A 7 -49.87 -58.06 5.14
CA ALA A 7 -50.53 -58.86 4.12
C ALA A 7 -50.38 -58.20 2.74
N LEU A 8 -50.06 -58.99 1.72
CA LEU A 8 -50.06 -58.53 0.34
C LEU A 8 -51.50 -58.59 -0.20
N GLU A 9 -52.16 -57.44 -0.25
CA GLU A 9 -53.50 -57.33 -0.83
C GLU A 9 -53.42 -57.05 -2.33
N LEU A 10 -54.06 -57.91 -3.14
CA LEU A 10 -54.16 -57.72 -4.59
C LEU A 10 -55.53 -57.12 -4.93
N HIS A 11 -55.54 -55.89 -5.42
CA HIS A 11 -56.78 -55.27 -5.91
C HIS A 11 -57.15 -55.84 -7.29
N LYS A 12 -58.45 -56.07 -7.54
CA LYS A 12 -59.02 -56.76 -8.73
C LYS A 12 -58.60 -56.22 -10.12
N SER A 13 -57.89 -55.09 -10.17
CA SER A 13 -57.55 -54.36 -11.40
C SER A 13 -56.09 -53.88 -11.46
N ALA A 14 -55.22 -54.33 -10.54
CA ALA A 14 -53.83 -53.85 -10.45
C ALA A 14 -52.84 -54.97 -10.81
N ASN A 15 -51.85 -54.64 -11.63
CA ASN A 15 -50.69 -55.51 -11.86
C ASN A 15 -49.81 -55.55 -10.60
N ILE A 16 -49.14 -56.68 -10.37
CA ILE A 16 -48.31 -57.01 -9.19
C ILE A 16 -47.24 -55.94 -8.83
N THR A 17 -46.96 -55.01 -9.74
CA THR A 17 -45.96 -53.93 -9.60
C THR A 17 -46.48 -52.66 -8.91
N ASP A 18 -47.79 -52.50 -8.74
CA ASP A 18 -48.37 -51.34 -8.06
C ASP A 18 -48.33 -51.57 -6.54
N LEU A 19 -47.14 -51.39 -5.96
CA LEU A 19 -46.90 -51.44 -4.52
C LEU A 19 -47.71 -50.36 -3.81
N SER A 20 -48.91 -50.70 -3.34
CA SER A 20 -49.65 -49.91 -2.36
C SER A 20 -48.99 -50.09 -0.99
N VAL A 21 -47.92 -49.34 -0.74
CA VAL A 21 -47.39 -49.11 0.62
C VAL A 21 -47.84 -47.72 1.05
N LEU A 22 -49.15 -47.55 1.23
CA LEU A 22 -49.73 -46.37 1.86
C LEU A 22 -50.90 -46.83 2.72
N GLU A 23 -50.78 -46.64 4.03
CA GLU A 23 -51.68 -47.18 5.07
C GLU A 23 -53.08 -46.53 5.08
N ASP A 24 -53.30 -45.46 4.32
CA ASP A 24 -54.59 -44.79 4.19
C ASP A 24 -55.13 -44.91 2.76
N GLU A 25 -56.23 -45.65 2.55
CA GLU A 25 -56.91 -45.78 1.25
C GLU A 25 -57.24 -44.41 0.60
N LYS A 26 -57.32 -43.35 1.40
CA LYS A 26 -57.62 -41.97 0.99
C LYS A 26 -56.41 -41.15 0.50
N LYS A 27 -55.17 -41.65 0.66
CA LYS A 27 -53.92 -40.92 0.31
C LYS A 27 -53.10 -41.60 -0.78
N LEU A 28 -53.70 -42.49 -1.57
CA LEU A 28 -52.99 -43.31 -2.54
C LEU A 28 -52.41 -42.46 -3.70
N VAL A 29 -51.08 -42.45 -3.85
CA VAL A 29 -50.40 -41.92 -5.05
C VAL A 29 -50.07 -43.10 -5.98
N ARG A 30 -50.75 -43.19 -7.13
CA ARG A 30 -50.52 -44.26 -8.13
C ARG A 30 -49.46 -43.85 -9.15
N PHE A 31 -48.49 -44.73 -9.39
CA PHE A 31 -47.42 -44.53 -10.39
C PHE A 31 -47.91 -44.50 -11.85
N GLY A 32 -49.16 -44.87 -12.13
CA GLY A 32 -49.70 -44.99 -13.48
C GLY A 32 -50.06 -43.69 -14.23
N ASN A 33 -49.97 -42.50 -13.61
CA ASN A 33 -50.48 -41.25 -14.20
C ASN A 33 -49.43 -40.12 -14.34
N SER A 34 -48.21 -40.42 -14.79
CA SER A 34 -47.25 -39.37 -15.19
C SER A 34 -47.53 -38.82 -16.61
N GLY A 35 -48.43 -39.44 -17.37
CA GLY A 35 -48.93 -38.90 -18.62
C GLY A 35 -49.81 -37.68 -18.36
N LYS A 36 -49.72 -36.65 -19.23
CA LYS A 36 -50.67 -35.54 -19.20
C LYS A 36 -52.08 -36.09 -19.41
N LEU A 37 -52.89 -36.11 -18.35
CA LEU A 37 -54.31 -36.42 -18.45
C LEU A 37 -54.95 -35.33 -19.33
N LYS A 38 -55.26 -35.66 -20.58
CA LYS A 38 -56.07 -34.79 -21.45
C LYS A 38 -57.53 -34.89 -21.00
N HIS A 39 -57.85 -34.34 -19.82
CA HIS A 39 -59.24 -34.22 -19.39
C HIS A 39 -59.93 -33.16 -20.25
N ARG A 40 -60.78 -33.61 -21.17
CA ARG A 40 -61.68 -32.73 -21.91
C ARG A 40 -62.79 -32.25 -20.96
N GLY A 41 -62.87 -30.93 -20.78
CA GLY A 41 -63.94 -30.06 -20.25
C GLY A 41 -64.99 -30.53 -19.23
N GLU A 42 -65.54 -31.74 -19.34
CA GLU A 42 -66.75 -32.16 -18.62
C GLU A 42 -66.51 -32.58 -17.18
N HIS A 43 -65.31 -33.11 -16.86
CA HIS A 43 -64.94 -33.56 -15.51
C HIS A 43 -64.15 -32.53 -14.68
N LEU A 44 -63.87 -31.35 -15.25
CA LEU A 44 -63.18 -30.23 -14.57
C LEU A 44 -64.19 -29.12 -14.27
N LYS A 45 -65.32 -29.48 -13.66
CA LYS A 45 -66.32 -28.50 -13.22
C LYS A 45 -65.98 -28.01 -11.83
N ARG A 46 -66.20 -26.72 -11.60
CA ARG A 46 -66.23 -26.15 -10.24
C ARG A 46 -67.32 -26.88 -9.44
N PRO A 47 -67.13 -27.15 -8.13
CA PRO A 47 -68.17 -27.69 -7.28
C PRO A 47 -69.47 -26.89 -7.39
N THR A 48 -70.61 -27.53 -7.14
CA THR A 48 -71.90 -26.85 -7.20
C THR A 48 -72.02 -25.81 -6.09
N GLU A 49 -72.79 -24.74 -6.32
CA GLU A 49 -72.93 -23.64 -5.35
C GLU A 49 -73.41 -24.13 -3.96
N SER A 50 -74.27 -25.16 -3.93
CA SER A 50 -74.69 -25.81 -2.68
C SER A 50 -73.54 -26.52 -1.96
N GLU A 51 -72.69 -27.24 -2.68
CA GLU A 51 -71.52 -27.92 -2.10
C GLU A 51 -70.49 -26.90 -1.60
N GLU A 52 -70.30 -25.80 -2.33
CA GLU A 52 -69.42 -24.71 -1.93
C GLU A 52 -69.87 -24.05 -0.62
N LEU A 53 -71.17 -23.79 -0.49
CA LEU A 53 -71.74 -23.25 0.75
C LEU A 53 -71.59 -24.22 1.91
N GLU A 54 -71.79 -25.52 1.70
CA GLU A 54 -71.60 -26.52 2.74
C GLU A 54 -70.13 -26.61 3.19
N ILE A 55 -69.18 -26.60 2.24
CA ILE A 55 -67.74 -26.59 2.54
C ILE A 55 -67.37 -25.29 3.26
N TYR A 56 -67.89 -24.15 2.81
CA TYR A 56 -67.69 -22.84 3.43
C TYR A 56 -68.19 -22.85 4.88
N GLU A 57 -69.40 -23.35 5.14
CA GLU A 57 -69.93 -23.40 6.50
C GLU A 57 -69.13 -24.33 7.40
N LYS A 58 -68.75 -25.51 6.91
CA LYS A 58 -67.93 -26.46 7.68
C LYS A 58 -66.57 -25.87 8.02
N THR A 59 -65.89 -25.26 7.03
CA THR A 59 -64.58 -24.63 7.23
C THR A 59 -64.67 -23.40 8.14
N LYS A 60 -65.68 -22.55 7.96
CA LYS A 60 -65.95 -21.39 8.83
C LYS A 60 -66.19 -21.80 10.28
N LYS A 61 -67.05 -22.81 10.51
CA LYS A 61 -67.32 -23.35 11.86
C LYS A 61 -66.04 -23.90 12.50
N ALA A 62 -65.23 -24.63 11.74
CA ALA A 62 -63.95 -25.17 12.22
C ALA A 62 -62.92 -24.06 12.54
N LEU A 63 -62.81 -23.05 11.69
CA LEU A 63 -61.90 -21.92 11.89
C LEU A 63 -62.32 -21.06 13.08
N ASN A 64 -63.62 -20.77 13.22
CA ASN A 64 -64.15 -20.03 14.37
C ASN A 64 -63.81 -20.76 15.67
N LEU A 65 -63.94 -22.09 15.72
CA LEU A 65 -63.55 -22.88 16.90
C LEU A 65 -62.06 -22.71 17.24
N VAL A 66 -61.18 -22.70 16.22
CA VAL A 66 -59.74 -22.46 16.42
C VAL A 66 -59.48 -21.02 16.88
N ILE A 67 -60.20 -20.04 16.33
CA ILE A 67 -60.09 -18.62 16.70
C ILE A 67 -60.54 -18.43 18.14
N ASP A 68 -61.69 -18.98 18.54
CA ASP A 68 -62.23 -18.90 19.90
C ASP A 68 -61.22 -19.46 20.90
N ARG A 69 -60.63 -20.63 20.61
CA ARG A 69 -59.55 -21.21 21.43
C ARG A 69 -58.34 -20.28 21.55
N LYS A 70 -57.93 -19.63 20.46
CA LYS A 70 -56.81 -18.66 20.50
C LYS A 70 -57.18 -17.39 21.25
N GLN A 71 -58.40 -16.88 21.09
CA GLN A 71 -58.89 -15.71 21.81
C GLN A 71 -58.98 -15.96 23.32
N ASP A 72 -59.40 -17.15 23.73
CA ASP A 72 -59.43 -17.56 25.14
C ASP A 72 -58.02 -17.61 25.75
N THR A 73 -56.98 -17.95 24.96
CA THR A 73 -55.59 -17.87 25.43
C THR A 73 -55.05 -16.45 25.52
N LEU A 74 -55.50 -15.54 24.64
CA LEU A 74 -55.07 -14.13 24.62
C LEU A 74 -55.73 -13.31 25.74
N TYR A 75 -56.98 -13.61 26.06
CA TYR A 75 -57.76 -12.92 27.09
C TYR A 75 -58.18 -13.92 28.20
N PRO A 76 -57.24 -14.32 29.09
CA PRO A 76 -57.50 -15.35 30.10
C PRO A 76 -58.48 -14.88 31.19
N PHE A 77 -58.61 -13.57 31.39
CA PHE A 77 -59.48 -12.96 32.39
C PHE A 77 -60.78 -12.42 31.77
N LYS A 78 -61.44 -13.20 30.92
CA LYS A 78 -62.84 -12.92 30.59
C LYS A 78 -63.69 -13.40 31.77
N GLU A 79 -64.57 -12.54 32.29
CA GLU A 79 -65.55 -12.89 33.32
C GLU A 79 -66.40 -14.08 32.87
N SER A 80 -66.07 -15.27 33.36
CA SER A 80 -66.78 -16.49 33.00
C SER A 80 -67.91 -16.74 34.00
N LYS A 81 -69.08 -16.16 33.74
CA LYS A 81 -70.35 -16.72 34.22
C LYS A 81 -70.68 -18.00 33.43
N LYS A 82 -69.77 -18.97 33.41
CA LYS A 82 -70.03 -20.28 32.78
C LYS A 82 -70.52 -21.20 33.89
N GLU A 83 -71.82 -21.51 33.87
CA GLU A 83 -72.37 -22.57 34.70
C GLU A 83 -71.62 -23.88 34.42
N ALA A 84 -71.27 -24.62 35.47
CA ALA A 84 -70.54 -25.87 35.33
C ALA A 84 -71.43 -26.88 34.59
N LYS A 85 -71.10 -27.14 33.32
CA LYS A 85 -71.80 -28.16 32.52
C LYS A 85 -71.53 -29.53 33.13
N THR A 86 -72.61 -30.22 33.51
CA THR A 86 -72.54 -31.59 34.02
C THR A 86 -73.01 -32.55 32.93
N GLU A 87 -72.16 -33.50 32.53
CA GLU A 87 -72.48 -34.49 31.52
C GLU A 87 -72.53 -35.88 32.14
N PHE A 88 -73.48 -36.72 31.69
CA PHE A 88 -73.58 -38.12 32.11
C PHE A 88 -73.18 -39.02 30.95
N ILE A 89 -72.08 -39.74 31.10
CA ILE A 89 -71.54 -40.65 30.08
C ILE A 89 -71.82 -42.09 30.51
N LYS A 90 -72.47 -42.85 29.65
CA LYS A 90 -72.62 -44.30 29.83
C LYS A 90 -71.37 -45.01 29.33
N TYR A 91 -70.59 -45.57 30.24
CA TYR A 91 -69.36 -46.29 29.95
C TYR A 91 -69.57 -47.80 30.13
N ARG A 92 -69.15 -48.59 29.14
CA ARG A 92 -69.10 -50.05 29.23
C ARG A 92 -67.65 -50.48 29.35
N SER A 93 -67.28 -51.10 30.46
CA SER A 93 -65.90 -51.54 30.70
C SER A 93 -65.57 -52.77 29.86
N SER A 94 -64.34 -52.85 29.37
CA SER A 94 -63.80 -54.08 28.77
C SER A 94 -63.43 -55.07 29.88
N SER A 95 -63.52 -56.38 29.61
CA SER A 95 -63.24 -57.43 30.59
C SER A 95 -61.82 -57.40 31.15
N ASP A 96 -60.89 -56.78 30.41
CA ASP A 96 -59.46 -56.70 30.76
C ASP A 96 -59.11 -55.44 31.58
N THR A 97 -60.12 -54.63 31.95
CA THR A 97 -59.91 -53.39 32.73
C THR A 97 -59.82 -53.68 34.23
N ILE A 98 -58.86 -53.04 34.89
CA ILE A 98 -58.66 -53.14 36.35
C ILE A 98 -59.92 -52.62 37.06
N GLY A 99 -60.52 -53.46 37.90
CA GLY A 99 -61.79 -53.15 38.59
C GLY A 99 -63.04 -53.41 37.74
N TYR A 100 -63.01 -54.34 36.79
CA TYR A 100 -64.18 -54.84 36.07
C TYR A 100 -65.04 -55.75 36.96
N ASP A 101 -66.31 -55.37 37.16
CA ASP A 101 -67.29 -56.23 37.83
C ASP A 101 -68.29 -56.79 36.81
N PRO A 102 -68.44 -58.12 36.69
CA PRO A 102 -69.31 -58.73 35.68
C PRO A 102 -70.81 -58.44 35.91
N ARG A 103 -71.20 -58.02 37.13
CA ARG A 103 -72.57 -57.63 37.47
C ARG A 103 -72.91 -56.19 37.05
N PHE A 104 -71.90 -55.34 36.90
CA PHE A 104 -72.04 -53.93 36.55
C PHE A 104 -71.15 -53.62 35.34
N ALA A 105 -71.44 -54.29 34.22
CA ALA A 105 -70.73 -54.12 32.95
C ALA A 105 -70.87 -52.70 32.39
N GLU A 106 -71.92 -51.97 32.79
CA GLU A 106 -72.17 -50.58 32.41
C GLU A 106 -72.15 -49.68 33.65
N ARG A 107 -71.52 -48.51 33.52
CA ARG A 107 -71.39 -47.50 34.58
C ARG A 107 -71.81 -46.14 34.01
N ILE A 108 -72.57 -45.37 34.78
CA ILE A 108 -72.91 -43.99 34.41
C ILE A 108 -71.95 -43.07 35.16
N ILE A 109 -71.14 -42.32 34.41
CA ILE A 109 -70.13 -41.42 34.94
C ILE A 109 -70.65 -39.99 34.80
N LYS A 110 -70.76 -39.27 35.92
CA LYS A 110 -71.01 -37.84 35.92
C LYS A 110 -69.68 -37.11 35.77
N VAL A 111 -69.45 -36.48 34.63
CA VAL A 111 -68.27 -35.64 34.37
C VAL A 111 -68.64 -34.20 34.70
N VAL A 112 -67.83 -33.57 35.55
CA VAL A 112 -67.98 -32.16 35.96
C VAL A 112 -66.64 -31.46 35.80
N GLU A 113 -66.62 -30.33 35.10
CA GLU A 113 -65.42 -29.50 34.97
C GLU A 113 -65.06 -28.87 36.32
N ARG A 114 -63.82 -29.05 36.76
CA ARG A 114 -63.35 -28.48 38.02
C ARG A 114 -63.11 -26.97 37.85
N PRO A 115 -63.66 -26.10 38.73
CA PRO A 115 -63.39 -24.67 38.66
C PRO A 115 -61.90 -24.40 38.85
N LYS A 116 -61.33 -23.55 37.99
CA LYS A 116 -59.92 -23.17 37.99
C LYS A 116 -59.74 -21.82 38.69
N ASP A 117 -58.70 -21.70 39.52
CA ASP A 117 -58.36 -20.44 40.20
C ASP A 117 -57.81 -19.42 39.19
N PRO A 118 -58.36 -18.20 39.11
CA PRO A 118 -57.89 -17.16 38.20
C PRO A 118 -56.48 -16.62 38.53
N LEU A 119 -56.00 -16.78 39.76
CA LEU A 119 -54.67 -16.31 40.20
C LEU A 119 -53.59 -17.39 40.14
N GLU A 120 -53.96 -18.62 39.76
CA GLU A 120 -53.03 -19.75 39.72
C GLU A 120 -52.03 -19.62 38.56
N LEU A 121 -50.74 -19.68 38.88
CA LEU A 121 -49.65 -19.62 37.91
C LEU A 121 -49.60 -20.88 37.01
N PRO A 122 -48.99 -20.80 35.80
CA PRO A 122 -48.80 -21.96 34.93
C PRO A 122 -48.04 -23.11 35.63
N LYS A 123 -48.68 -24.28 35.76
CA LYS A 123 -48.15 -25.43 36.51
C LYS A 123 -46.95 -26.13 35.85
N PHE A 124 -46.86 -26.08 34.52
CA PHE A 124 -45.92 -26.91 33.75
C PHE A 124 -45.03 -26.07 32.84
N LYS A 125 -43.78 -26.50 32.67
CA LYS A 125 -42.83 -25.90 31.71
C LYS A 125 -43.01 -26.58 30.34
N ASN A 126 -43.15 -25.79 29.29
CA ASN A 126 -43.26 -26.31 27.92
C ASN A 126 -41.87 -26.74 27.41
N ARG A 127 -41.72 -28.01 27.01
CA ARG A 127 -40.51 -28.53 26.37
C ARG A 127 -40.71 -28.61 24.86
N ILE A 128 -39.86 -27.94 24.08
CA ILE A 128 -39.86 -28.04 22.62
C ILE A 128 -39.25 -29.40 22.24
N LEU A 129 -40.06 -30.28 21.67
CA LEU A 129 -39.58 -31.52 21.07
C LEU A 129 -39.00 -31.21 19.68
N GLY A 130 -37.88 -31.83 19.33
CA GLY A 130 -37.30 -31.71 17.99
C GLY A 130 -38.10 -32.51 16.96
N GLY A 131 -38.38 -31.88 15.80
CA GLY A 131 -38.93 -32.50 14.60
C GLY A 131 -40.42 -32.88 14.67
N THR A 132 -41.24 -32.29 13.79
CA THR A 132 -42.56 -32.83 13.47
C THR A 132 -42.41 -34.23 12.84
N LYS A 133 -43.41 -35.10 13.01
CA LYS A 133 -43.49 -36.35 12.22
C LYS A 133 -43.36 -35.97 10.75
N ARG A 134 -42.30 -36.45 10.09
CA ARG A 134 -42.18 -36.30 8.63
C ARG A 134 -43.33 -37.10 8.05
N GLU A 135 -44.22 -36.42 7.33
CA GLU A 135 -45.16 -37.12 6.46
C GLU A 135 -44.38 -38.09 5.58
N GLU A 136 -45.01 -39.21 5.21
CA GLU A 136 -44.38 -40.21 4.36
C GLU A 136 -43.86 -39.53 3.08
N MET A 137 -42.65 -39.92 2.65
CA MET A 137 -42.02 -39.28 1.50
C MET A 137 -42.90 -39.47 0.26
N VAL A 138 -43.47 -38.37 -0.24
CA VAL A 138 -44.25 -38.38 -1.48
C VAL A 138 -43.31 -38.72 -2.65
N PRO A 139 -43.71 -39.62 -3.58
CA PRO A 139 -42.87 -39.97 -4.71
C PRO A 139 -42.62 -38.78 -5.63
N ILE A 140 -41.36 -38.61 -6.04
CA ILE A 140 -40.94 -37.54 -6.93
C ILE A 140 -41.27 -37.94 -8.39
N LEU A 141 -42.33 -37.35 -8.95
CA LEU A 141 -42.79 -37.63 -10.31
C LEU A 141 -42.08 -36.76 -11.36
N ARG A 142 -40.83 -37.10 -11.69
CA ARG A 142 -40.06 -36.45 -12.77
C ARG A 142 -40.11 -37.29 -14.07
N PRO A 143 -39.97 -36.67 -15.25
CA PRO A 143 -39.66 -37.44 -16.46
C PRO A 143 -38.36 -38.23 -16.25
N PRO A 144 -38.14 -39.31 -17.02
CA PRO A 144 -36.89 -40.07 -16.95
C PRO A 144 -35.69 -39.14 -17.11
N SER A 145 -34.65 -39.32 -16.30
CA SER A 145 -33.47 -38.47 -16.36
C SER A 145 -32.82 -38.60 -17.75
N LYS A 146 -32.57 -37.44 -18.38
CA LYS A 146 -31.75 -37.41 -19.59
C LYS A 146 -30.32 -37.76 -19.18
N LYS A 147 -29.70 -38.70 -19.90
CA LYS A 147 -28.27 -38.96 -19.73
C LYS A 147 -27.51 -37.74 -20.23
N LEU A 148 -26.72 -37.12 -19.35
CA LEU A 148 -25.90 -35.97 -19.68
C LEU A 148 -24.82 -36.39 -20.68
N THR A 149 -24.54 -35.56 -21.69
CA THR A 149 -23.46 -35.86 -22.64
C THR A 149 -22.10 -35.59 -21.98
N GLN A 150 -21.03 -36.23 -22.47
CA GLN A 150 -19.68 -35.98 -21.93
C GLN A 150 -19.22 -34.53 -22.16
N GLU A 151 -19.72 -33.89 -23.21
CA GLU A 151 -19.45 -32.48 -23.53
C GLU A 151 -20.11 -31.56 -22.51
N GLU A 152 -21.39 -31.78 -22.21
CA GLU A 152 -22.12 -31.03 -21.17
C GLU A 152 -21.45 -31.19 -19.80
N ILE A 153 -20.97 -32.39 -19.44
CA ILE A 153 -20.23 -32.59 -18.18
C ILE A 153 -18.95 -31.74 -18.14
N LYS A 154 -18.22 -31.69 -19.25
CA LYS A 154 -16.95 -30.94 -19.33
C LYS A 154 -17.16 -29.43 -19.30
N GLU A 155 -18.16 -28.93 -20.02
CA GLU A 155 -18.49 -27.50 -20.06
C GLU A 155 -18.92 -26.99 -18.68
N TRP A 156 -19.68 -27.80 -17.95
CA TRP A 156 -20.13 -27.47 -16.59
C TRP A 156 -19.14 -27.93 -15.49
N ASN A 157 -17.94 -28.36 -15.86
CA ASN A 157 -16.89 -28.68 -14.89
C ASN A 157 -16.23 -27.39 -14.38
N ILE A 158 -16.63 -26.95 -13.18
CA ILE A 158 -16.13 -25.74 -12.56
C ILE A 158 -14.72 -26.01 -11.97
N PRO A 159 -13.67 -25.28 -12.40
CA PRO A 159 -12.32 -25.45 -11.85
C PRO A 159 -12.26 -25.17 -10.33
N PRO A 160 -11.37 -25.83 -9.58
CA PRO A 160 -11.20 -25.56 -8.17
C PRO A 160 -10.71 -24.12 -7.94
N SER A 161 -11.30 -23.45 -6.96
CA SER A 161 -10.91 -22.09 -6.58
C SER A 161 -9.62 -22.11 -5.74
N ILE A 162 -8.50 -21.78 -6.36
CA ILE A 162 -7.20 -21.62 -5.69
C ILE A 162 -7.02 -20.14 -5.36
N SER A 163 -6.97 -19.82 -4.06
CA SER A 163 -6.83 -18.43 -3.62
C SER A 163 -5.38 -18.10 -3.22
N ASN A 164 -4.95 -16.87 -3.51
CA ASN A 164 -3.63 -16.37 -3.09
C ASN A 164 -3.56 -16.00 -1.59
N TRP A 165 -4.71 -15.92 -0.90
CA TRP A 165 -4.78 -15.48 0.51
C TRP A 165 -5.10 -16.58 1.52
N LYS A 166 -5.94 -17.56 1.14
CA LYS A 166 -6.52 -18.53 2.07
C LYS A 166 -6.28 -19.96 1.60
N ASN A 167 -5.77 -20.76 2.52
CA ASN A 167 -5.62 -22.20 2.36
C ASN A 167 -6.01 -22.88 3.70
N PRO A 168 -7.32 -22.97 4.01
CA PRO A 168 -7.78 -23.42 5.32
C PRO A 168 -7.42 -24.88 5.61
N MET A 169 -7.40 -25.71 4.57
CA MET A 169 -7.05 -27.12 4.67
C MET A 169 -5.55 -27.38 4.45
N GLY A 170 -4.74 -26.34 4.21
CA GLY A 170 -3.29 -26.47 4.09
C GLY A 170 -2.81 -27.25 2.87
N TYR A 171 -3.58 -27.35 1.78
CA TYR A 171 -3.17 -28.10 0.59
C TYR A 171 -1.86 -27.59 -0.02
N THR A 172 -0.95 -28.51 -0.36
CA THR A 172 0.28 -28.21 -1.10
C THR A 172 -0.06 -28.01 -2.58
N VAL A 173 -0.27 -26.76 -2.97
CA VAL A 173 -0.61 -26.35 -4.34
C VAL A 173 0.67 -25.88 -5.06
N PRO A 174 0.97 -26.39 -6.27
CA PRO A 174 2.14 -25.99 -7.03
C PRO A 174 2.09 -24.52 -7.45
N LEU A 175 3.25 -23.93 -7.73
CA LEU A 175 3.39 -22.49 -7.98
C LEU A 175 2.64 -22.05 -9.23
N ASP A 176 2.67 -22.85 -10.30
CA ASP A 176 1.95 -22.56 -11.55
C ASP A 176 0.45 -22.34 -11.29
N LYS A 177 -0.19 -23.18 -10.48
CA LYS A 177 -1.63 -23.08 -10.17
C LYS A 177 -1.96 -21.93 -9.23
N ARG A 178 -1.02 -21.45 -8.41
CA ARG A 178 -1.22 -20.24 -7.60
C ARG A 178 -1.04 -18.97 -8.44
N VAL A 179 -0.01 -18.94 -9.27
CA VAL A 179 0.34 -17.77 -10.09
C VAL A 179 -0.61 -17.62 -11.29
N GLN A 180 -1.19 -18.71 -11.82
CA GLN A 180 -2.15 -18.68 -12.93
C GLN A 180 -3.38 -17.78 -12.70
N ALA A 181 -3.74 -17.47 -11.45
CA ALA A 181 -4.83 -16.55 -11.13
C ALA A 181 -4.42 -15.07 -11.21
N ASP A 182 -3.13 -14.76 -11.28
CA ASP A 182 -2.65 -13.39 -11.38
C ASP A 182 -2.77 -12.89 -12.82
N THR A 183 -3.75 -12.01 -13.04
CA THR A 183 -4.02 -11.40 -14.37
C THR A 183 -2.89 -10.48 -14.87
N ARG A 184 -1.85 -10.26 -14.07
CA ARG A 184 -0.68 -9.44 -14.46
C ARG A 184 0.02 -9.93 -15.71
N ASP A 185 0.12 -11.24 -15.90
CA ASP A 185 0.73 -11.83 -17.10
C ASP A 185 -0.10 -11.59 -18.37
N LEU A 186 -1.40 -11.27 -18.21
CA LEU A 186 -2.28 -10.91 -19.32
C LEU A 186 -2.19 -9.41 -19.68
N ILE A 187 -1.52 -8.59 -18.86
CA ILE A 187 -1.31 -7.17 -19.13
C ILE A 187 -0.10 -7.02 -20.06
N ASN A 188 -0.36 -6.95 -21.36
CA ASN A 188 0.65 -6.55 -22.33
C ASN A 188 0.94 -5.05 -22.19
N ILE A 189 1.97 -4.69 -21.42
CA ILE A 189 2.42 -3.31 -21.28
C ILE A 189 3.09 -2.90 -22.60
N SER A 190 2.32 -2.26 -23.48
CA SER A 190 2.84 -1.62 -24.69
C SER A 190 3.13 -0.15 -24.42
N VAL A 191 4.28 0.34 -24.90
CA VAL A 191 4.68 1.74 -24.78
C VAL A 191 4.28 2.48 -26.06
N ASN A 192 3.77 3.71 -25.91
CA ASN A 192 3.35 4.55 -27.03
C ASN A 192 4.55 5.18 -27.76
N ASP A 193 4.56 5.16 -29.09
CA ASP A 193 5.63 5.73 -29.93
C ASP A 193 5.86 7.24 -29.71
N ARG A 194 4.87 7.96 -29.18
CA ARG A 194 5.02 9.38 -28.80
C ARG A 194 6.16 9.60 -27.80
N PHE A 195 6.46 8.63 -26.95
CA PHE A 195 7.60 8.72 -26.04
C PHE A 195 8.94 8.77 -26.77
N ALA A 196 9.07 8.08 -27.90
CA ALA A 196 10.25 8.18 -28.76
C ALA A 196 10.33 9.54 -29.45
N THR A 197 9.21 10.05 -29.98
CA THR A 197 9.18 11.38 -30.60
C THR A 197 9.52 12.49 -29.60
N LEU A 198 9.08 12.36 -28.34
CA LEU A 198 9.37 13.31 -27.28
C LEU A 198 10.85 13.25 -26.90
N SER A 199 11.42 12.06 -26.70
CA SER A 199 12.82 11.92 -26.32
C SER A 199 13.76 12.43 -27.43
N GLU A 200 13.44 12.17 -28.70
CA GLU A 200 14.18 12.71 -29.84
C GLU A 200 14.09 14.24 -29.91
N SER A 201 12.89 14.81 -29.73
CA SER A 201 12.70 16.27 -29.74
C SER A 201 13.50 16.96 -28.63
N LEU A 202 13.56 16.37 -27.44
CA LEU A 202 14.34 16.89 -26.31
C LEU A 202 15.84 16.82 -26.57
N GLN A 203 16.32 15.71 -27.15
CA GLN A 203 17.74 15.58 -27.53
C GLN A 203 18.14 16.59 -28.62
N LEU A 204 17.26 16.84 -29.59
CA LEU A 204 17.50 17.83 -30.64
C LEU A 204 17.51 19.26 -30.07
N ALA A 205 16.55 19.58 -29.20
CA ALA A 205 16.50 20.85 -28.50
C ALA A 205 17.76 21.08 -27.64
N GLU A 206 18.25 20.05 -26.95
CA GLU A 206 19.47 20.14 -26.15
C GLU A 206 20.71 20.41 -27.02
N LYS A 207 20.87 19.69 -28.14
CA LYS A 207 21.99 19.91 -29.07
C LYS A 207 21.99 21.34 -29.61
N ASN A 208 20.83 21.81 -30.07
CA ASN A 208 20.67 23.18 -30.57
C ASN A 208 21.01 24.22 -29.50
N ALA A 209 20.55 24.02 -28.26
CA ALA A 209 20.85 24.93 -27.15
C ALA A 209 22.36 24.98 -26.85
N ARG A 210 23.05 23.82 -26.85
CA ARG A 210 24.51 23.75 -26.63
C ARG A 210 25.28 24.44 -27.74
N GLU A 211 24.89 24.25 -29.00
CA GLU A 211 25.52 24.91 -30.15
C GLU A 211 25.34 26.44 -30.10
N GLN A 212 24.13 26.91 -29.79
CA GLN A 212 23.87 28.35 -29.62
C GLN A 212 24.71 28.96 -28.50
N ILE A 213 24.85 28.27 -27.36
CA ILE A 213 25.71 28.71 -26.25
C ILE A 213 27.18 28.76 -26.71
N LYS A 214 27.66 27.73 -27.41
CA LYS A 214 29.03 27.69 -27.93
C LYS A 214 29.32 28.85 -28.88
N LEU A 215 28.44 29.08 -29.87
CA LEU A 215 28.55 30.18 -30.82
C LEU A 215 28.52 31.54 -30.11
N ARG A 216 27.62 31.72 -29.13
CA ARG A 216 27.55 32.96 -28.34
C ARG A 216 28.84 33.21 -27.56
N ASN A 217 29.41 32.16 -26.96
CA ASN A 217 30.68 32.26 -26.23
C ASN A 217 31.86 32.55 -27.16
N GLU A 218 31.91 31.96 -28.36
CA GLU A 218 32.93 32.24 -29.37
C GLU A 218 32.84 33.68 -29.87
N LEU A 219 31.64 34.18 -30.19
CA LEU A 219 31.43 35.57 -30.58
C LEU A 219 31.80 36.55 -29.46
N GLN A 220 31.44 36.24 -28.21
CA GLN A 220 31.81 37.05 -27.06
C GLN A 220 33.34 37.09 -26.87
N LYS A 221 34.02 35.96 -27.08
CA LYS A 221 35.49 35.87 -27.04
C LYS A 221 36.13 36.68 -28.17
N GLN A 222 35.64 36.58 -29.40
CA GLN A 222 36.13 37.38 -30.53
C GLN A 222 35.92 38.87 -30.31
N LYS A 223 34.75 39.27 -29.78
CA LYS A 223 34.47 40.66 -29.42
C LYS A 223 35.44 41.18 -28.37
N LYS A 224 35.71 40.37 -27.33
CA LYS A 224 36.69 40.72 -26.28
C LYS A 224 38.10 40.88 -26.84
N ILE A 225 38.55 39.96 -27.69
CA ILE A 225 39.86 40.06 -28.37
C ILE A 225 39.93 41.32 -29.23
N ARG A 226 38.87 41.64 -29.99
CA ARG A 226 38.81 42.87 -30.80
C ARG A 226 38.86 44.14 -29.93
N GLU A 227 38.11 44.18 -28.84
CA GLU A 227 38.14 45.28 -27.87
C GLU A 227 39.52 45.43 -27.21
N GLU A 228 40.22 44.33 -26.95
CA GLU A 228 41.60 44.32 -26.44
C GLU A 228 42.59 44.87 -27.48
N MET A 229 42.52 44.43 -28.75
CA MET A 229 43.35 44.96 -29.83
C MET A 229 43.11 46.46 -30.06
N GLU A 230 41.85 46.91 -30.08
CA GLU A 230 41.53 48.34 -30.20
C GLU A 230 42.06 49.15 -29.02
N ARG A 231 42.03 48.60 -27.79
CA ARG A 231 42.65 49.23 -26.62
C ARG A 231 44.17 49.29 -26.78
N GLU A 232 44.81 48.23 -27.23
CA GLU A 232 46.26 48.17 -27.46
C GLU A 232 46.69 49.20 -28.51
N GLU A 233 45.98 49.30 -29.64
CA GLU A 233 46.26 50.32 -30.66
C GLU A 233 46.09 51.75 -30.13
N LYS A 234 45.04 52.00 -29.33
CA LYS A 234 44.85 53.31 -28.69
C LYS A 234 46.00 53.65 -27.76
N LEU A 235 46.43 52.69 -26.93
CA LEU A 235 47.58 52.87 -26.02
C LEU A 235 48.89 53.07 -26.80
N ARG A 236 49.08 52.35 -27.91
CA ARG A 236 50.26 52.48 -28.77
C ARG A 236 50.32 53.86 -29.43
N LYS A 237 49.23 54.35 -30.01
CA LYS A 237 49.15 55.70 -30.61
C LYS A 237 49.41 56.77 -29.56
N LEU A 238 48.84 56.61 -28.36
CA LEU A 238 49.07 57.53 -27.24
C LEU A 238 50.56 57.53 -26.83
N ALA A 239 51.20 56.36 -26.75
CA ALA A 239 52.62 56.25 -26.44
C ALA A 239 53.54 56.82 -27.56
N GLU A 240 53.20 56.62 -28.84
CA GLU A 240 53.89 57.24 -29.97
C GLU A 240 53.77 58.77 -29.92
N SER A 241 52.57 59.30 -29.64
CA SER A 241 52.35 60.73 -29.44
C SER A 241 53.20 61.28 -28.28
N SER A 242 53.19 60.62 -27.12
CA SER A 242 54.01 61.02 -25.96
C SER A 242 55.51 60.94 -26.27
N ARG A 243 55.97 59.98 -27.08
CA ARG A 243 57.37 59.92 -27.54
C ARG A 243 57.69 61.04 -28.50
N TYR A 244 56.77 61.40 -29.39
CA TYR A 244 56.94 62.49 -30.35
C TYR A 244 57.00 63.86 -29.66
N GLU A 245 56.16 64.08 -28.65
CA GLU A 245 56.22 65.28 -27.79
C GLU A 245 57.53 65.35 -26.99
N ARG A 246 58.04 64.21 -26.53
CA ARG A 246 59.31 64.16 -25.80
C ARG A 246 60.52 64.33 -26.73
N SER A 247 60.46 63.82 -27.97
CA SER A 247 61.53 63.98 -28.95
C SER A 247 61.53 65.37 -29.58
N SER A 248 60.37 65.99 -29.79
CA SER A 248 60.26 67.39 -30.19
C SER A 248 60.77 68.32 -29.09
N HIS A 249 60.45 68.04 -27.83
CA HIS A 249 61.03 68.74 -26.67
C HIS A 249 62.54 68.46 -26.51
N HIS A 250 63.06 67.30 -26.91
CA HIS A 250 64.49 66.99 -26.89
C HIS A 250 65.26 67.67 -28.04
N LEU A 251 64.69 67.75 -29.24
CA LEU A 251 65.26 68.48 -30.37
C LEU A 251 65.26 69.99 -30.13
N LEU A 252 64.24 70.53 -29.46
CA LEU A 252 64.21 71.93 -29.04
C LEU A 252 65.24 72.24 -27.93
N SER A 253 65.67 71.23 -27.17
CA SER A 253 66.74 71.38 -26.16
C SER A 253 68.17 71.31 -26.70
N LYS A 254 68.37 71.06 -28.00
CA LYS A 254 69.70 70.80 -28.61
C LYS A 254 70.08 71.76 -29.74
N ILE A 255 69.41 72.91 -29.84
CA ILE A 255 69.77 74.01 -30.75
C ILE A 255 70.80 74.92 -30.04
N PRO A 256 72.04 75.04 -30.53
CA PRO A 256 72.97 76.09 -30.08
C PRO A 256 72.52 77.45 -30.64
N GLU A 257 72.43 78.42 -29.75
CA GLU A 257 72.33 79.85 -30.07
C GLU A 257 73.46 80.28 -31.02
N PHE A 258 73.14 80.70 -32.25
CA PHE A 258 73.95 81.68 -32.99
C PHE A 258 73.20 82.25 -34.23
N TYR A 259 72.96 83.57 -34.18
CA TYR A 259 72.59 84.56 -35.23
C TYR A 259 71.19 84.49 -35.88
N GLN A 260 70.29 85.46 -35.68
CA GLN A 260 70.26 86.93 -35.91
C GLN A 260 69.56 87.33 -37.23
N ASP A 261 68.52 88.16 -37.05
CA ASP A 261 68.35 89.47 -37.68
C ASP A 261 67.17 89.71 -38.66
N LYS A 262 66.41 90.76 -38.31
CA LYS A 262 65.54 91.68 -39.07
C LYS A 262 64.27 91.18 -39.78
N LYS A 263 63.13 91.69 -39.29
CA LYS A 263 62.39 92.76 -39.99
C LYS A 263 61.37 93.46 -39.07
N GLU A 264 61.37 94.79 -39.17
CA GLU A 264 60.48 95.74 -38.49
C GLU A 264 59.01 95.53 -38.83
N GLY A 265 58.14 95.75 -37.85
CA GLY A 265 56.69 95.92 -38.04
C GLY A 265 55.94 96.15 -36.72
N SER A 266 55.53 97.40 -36.49
CA SER A 266 54.44 97.90 -35.61
C SER A 266 54.40 97.52 -34.12
N ASP A 267 54.36 98.55 -33.25
CA ASP A 267 54.45 98.50 -31.78
C ASP A 267 53.22 97.91 -31.03
N GLU A 268 52.28 97.23 -31.71
CA GLU A 268 51.08 96.68 -31.07
C GLU A 268 51.14 95.15 -30.85
N ASP A 269 52.08 94.44 -31.48
CA ASP A 269 52.21 92.96 -31.39
C ASP A 269 53.20 92.47 -30.31
N ASN A 270 53.97 93.37 -29.68
CA ASN A 270 55.01 93.00 -28.70
C ASN A 270 54.45 92.62 -27.32
N ASP A 271 53.31 93.18 -26.91
CA ASP A 271 52.73 92.93 -25.59
C ASP A 271 52.13 91.52 -25.45
N GLU A 272 51.59 90.96 -26.55
CA GLU A 272 51.09 89.58 -26.59
C GLU A 272 52.24 88.56 -26.49
N PHE A 273 53.37 88.85 -27.13
CA PHE A 273 54.55 87.96 -27.12
C PHE A 273 55.15 87.84 -25.71
N ASP A 274 55.22 88.95 -24.96
CA ASP A 274 55.69 88.97 -23.58
C ASP A 274 54.67 88.40 -22.57
N HIS A 275 53.37 88.42 -22.90
CA HIS A 275 52.33 87.76 -22.11
C HIS A 275 52.38 86.23 -22.27
N ILE A 276 52.56 85.73 -23.50
CA ILE A 276 52.70 84.30 -23.79
C ILE A 276 53.95 83.72 -23.11
N ARG A 277 55.07 84.46 -23.17
CA ARG A 277 56.34 84.05 -22.53
C ARG A 277 56.24 83.93 -21.00
N ARG A 278 55.42 84.76 -20.35
CA ARG A 278 55.15 84.66 -18.90
C ARG A 278 54.30 83.44 -18.55
N ILE A 279 53.25 83.16 -19.32
CA ILE A 279 52.39 81.97 -19.15
C ILE A 279 53.20 80.67 -19.30
N GLU A 280 54.13 80.65 -20.25
CA GLU A 280 54.93 79.45 -20.56
C GLU A 280 55.95 79.13 -19.44
N LEU A 281 56.51 80.17 -18.80
CA LEU A 281 57.36 80.02 -17.61
C LEU A 281 56.59 79.51 -16.39
N GLU A 282 55.32 79.93 -16.23
CA GLU A 282 54.46 79.50 -15.13
C GLU A 282 54.06 78.03 -15.27
N LYS A 283 53.61 77.62 -16.46
CA LYS A 283 53.30 76.21 -16.78
C LYS A 283 54.48 75.28 -16.60
N ARG A 284 55.69 75.71 -16.97
CA ARG A 284 56.91 74.91 -16.79
C ARG A 284 57.22 74.63 -15.32
N ARG A 285 56.94 75.60 -14.44
CA ARG A 285 57.15 75.48 -12.99
C ARG A 285 56.12 74.57 -12.33
N GLU A 286 54.91 74.48 -12.90
CA GLU A 286 53.84 73.62 -12.44
C GLU A 286 54.08 72.14 -12.82
N ILE A 287 54.51 71.88 -14.05
CA ILE A 287 54.91 70.55 -14.54
C ILE A 287 56.10 69.99 -13.73
N GLU A 288 57.07 70.82 -13.34
CA GLU A 288 58.19 70.38 -12.49
C GLU A 288 57.73 69.96 -11.08
N ARG A 289 56.71 70.63 -10.55
CA ARG A 289 56.12 70.31 -9.23
C ARG A 289 55.31 69.02 -9.28
N GLU A 290 54.56 68.81 -10.36
CA GLU A 290 53.77 67.61 -10.63
C GLU A 290 54.67 66.38 -10.88
N PHE A 291 55.78 66.54 -11.63
CA PHE A 291 56.76 65.48 -11.84
C PHE A 291 57.48 65.05 -10.55
N ARG A 292 57.69 65.98 -9.60
CA ARG A 292 58.19 65.64 -8.25
C ARG A 292 57.15 64.88 -7.41
N GLN A 293 55.86 65.20 -7.54
CA GLN A 293 54.79 64.50 -6.83
C GLN A 293 54.54 63.09 -7.40
N GLU A 294 54.62 62.91 -8.72
CA GLU A 294 54.46 61.60 -9.37
C GLU A 294 55.61 60.64 -8.99
N ARG A 295 56.84 61.15 -8.89
CA ARG A 295 58.02 60.35 -8.47
C ARG A 295 58.03 60.01 -6.97
N ALA A 296 57.33 60.78 -6.13
CA ALA A 296 57.16 60.52 -4.71
C ALA A 296 56.08 59.44 -4.42
N GLY A 297 55.31 59.02 -5.42
CA GLY A 297 54.35 57.92 -5.34
C GLY A 297 55.04 56.55 -5.45
N LYS A 298 55.11 55.82 -4.33
CA LYS A 298 55.55 54.41 -4.18
C LYS A 298 55.22 53.51 -5.39
N LYS A 299 56.11 53.42 -6.38
CA LYS A 299 55.97 52.51 -7.54
C LYS A 299 57.32 51.96 -8.02
N SER A 300 58.16 51.45 -7.11
CA SER A 300 59.36 50.71 -7.53
C SER A 300 59.49 49.28 -6.97
N LYS A 301 58.54 48.83 -6.14
CA LYS A 301 58.58 47.47 -5.58
C LYS A 301 57.55 46.53 -6.22
N THR A 302 56.37 47.03 -6.59
CA THR A 302 55.26 46.22 -7.13
C THR A 302 55.43 45.85 -8.61
N LEU A 303 56.11 46.68 -9.41
CA LEU A 303 56.36 46.41 -10.84
C LEU A 303 57.54 45.47 -11.09
N ARG A 304 58.43 45.27 -10.12
CA ARG A 304 59.60 44.39 -10.26
C ARG A 304 59.34 42.96 -9.76
N ASP A 305 58.28 42.77 -8.98
CA ASP A 305 57.86 41.47 -8.44
C ASP A 305 56.80 40.77 -9.33
N SER A 306 56.19 41.47 -10.30
CA SER A 306 55.22 40.87 -11.25
C SER A 306 55.86 39.98 -12.30
N ASP A 307 57.13 40.23 -12.63
CA ASP A 307 57.86 39.53 -13.70
C ASP A 307 58.73 38.38 -13.15
N ARG A 308 58.58 38.00 -11.87
CA ARG A 308 59.30 36.87 -11.27
C ARG A 308 58.54 35.57 -11.46
N ASP A 309 59.25 34.56 -11.96
CA ASP A 309 58.72 33.20 -12.15
C ASP A 309 58.33 32.55 -10.81
N ILE A 310 57.30 31.69 -10.85
CA ILE A 310 56.68 31.06 -9.67
C ILE A 310 57.71 30.24 -8.85
N SER A 311 58.76 29.70 -9.50
CA SER A 311 59.84 28.98 -8.83
C SER A 311 60.77 29.90 -8.02
N GLU A 312 61.02 31.13 -8.48
CA GLU A 312 61.84 32.12 -7.75
C GLU A 312 61.07 32.69 -6.55
N HIS A 313 59.75 32.82 -6.65
CA HIS A 313 58.89 33.17 -5.51
C HIS A 313 58.91 32.11 -4.39
N ILE A 314 59.05 30.83 -4.75
CA ILE A 314 59.19 29.72 -3.79
C ILE A 314 60.59 29.70 -3.17
N ALA A 315 61.64 29.90 -3.97
CA ALA A 315 63.03 29.92 -3.50
C ALA A 315 63.35 31.12 -2.59
N LEU A 316 62.69 32.27 -2.78
CA LEU A 316 62.85 33.46 -1.94
C LEU A 316 61.94 33.46 -0.69
N GLY A 317 61.13 32.41 -0.47
CA GLY A 317 60.22 32.28 0.67
C GLY A 317 59.11 33.35 0.73
N GLN A 318 58.84 34.04 -0.39
CA GLN A 318 57.86 35.12 -0.49
C GLN A 318 56.46 34.66 -0.91
N ALA A 319 56.26 33.35 -1.14
CA ALA A 319 54.93 32.79 -1.18
C ALA A 319 54.23 33.15 0.14
N GLN A 320 53.28 34.08 0.06
CA GLN A 320 52.35 34.32 1.15
C GLN A 320 51.79 32.95 1.54
N SER A 321 52.13 32.49 2.75
CA SER A 321 51.42 31.36 3.30
C SER A 321 49.94 31.73 3.26
N ALA A 322 49.10 30.80 2.82
CA ALA A 322 47.66 30.97 2.71
C ALA A 322 46.96 31.23 4.07
N ASN A 323 47.69 31.70 5.08
CA ASN A 323 47.28 31.91 6.46
C ASN A 323 47.48 33.35 6.96
N ILE A 324 47.87 34.32 6.11
CA ILE A 324 48.10 35.72 6.54
C ILE A 324 47.01 36.70 6.05
N GLY A 325 45.82 36.21 5.67
CA GLY A 325 44.76 37.09 5.12
C GLY A 325 43.31 36.71 5.38
N SER A 326 42.98 35.61 6.10
CA SER A 326 41.57 35.22 6.28
C SER A 326 41.18 34.64 7.65
N SER A 327 42.01 34.74 8.69
CA SER A 327 41.64 34.25 10.03
C SER A 327 41.45 35.37 11.04
N SER A 328 40.65 36.39 10.72
CA SER A 328 40.11 37.33 11.71
C SER A 328 39.01 36.71 12.58
N GLU A 329 38.70 35.43 12.41
CA GLU A 329 37.70 34.69 13.16
C GLU A 329 38.34 33.45 13.81
N SER A 330 37.98 33.18 15.07
CA SER A 330 38.52 32.10 15.89
C SER A 330 38.45 30.76 15.15
N GLN A 331 39.58 30.06 15.02
CA GLN A 331 39.60 28.72 14.44
C GLN A 331 38.78 27.76 15.31
N PHE A 332 37.65 27.26 14.79
CA PHE A 332 36.81 26.29 15.48
C PHE A 332 37.26 24.84 15.16
N ASP A 333 37.11 23.92 16.13
CA ASP A 333 37.44 22.50 15.97
C ASP A 333 36.56 21.87 14.87
N ALA A 334 37.17 21.22 13.89
CA ALA A 334 36.49 20.53 12.79
C ALA A 334 35.44 19.50 13.27
N ARG A 335 35.60 18.96 14.47
CA ARG A 335 34.62 18.03 15.09
C ARG A 335 33.30 18.70 15.46
N LEU A 336 33.24 20.04 15.51
CA LEU A 336 32.02 20.79 15.81
C LEU A 336 31.16 21.05 14.56
N PHE A 337 31.78 21.22 13.39
CA PHE A 337 31.08 21.59 12.16
C PHE A 337 30.23 20.48 11.52
N ASN A 338 30.51 19.22 11.85
CA ASN A 338 29.76 18.07 11.31
C ASN A 338 28.77 17.46 12.31
N LYS A 339 28.48 18.14 13.42
CA LYS A 339 27.45 17.70 14.37
C LYS A 339 26.09 18.26 13.94
N VAL A 340 25.23 17.40 13.39
CA VAL A 340 23.84 17.69 13.02
C VAL A 340 22.96 17.77 14.29
N SER A 341 23.26 18.70 15.19
CA SER A 341 22.53 18.85 16.47
C SER A 341 21.54 20.02 16.50
N GLY A 342 21.31 20.70 15.38
CA GLY A 342 20.49 21.94 15.36
C GLY A 342 19.23 21.93 14.50
N LEU A 343 19.10 21.04 13.51
CA LEU A 343 17.99 21.09 12.55
C LEU A 343 16.90 20.03 12.79
N ASP A 344 17.20 18.97 13.53
CA ASP A 344 16.31 17.81 13.69
C ASP A 344 15.35 17.95 14.88
N SER A 345 15.67 18.77 15.88
CA SER A 345 14.90 18.92 17.12
C SER A 345 13.73 19.92 17.02
N GLY A 346 13.57 20.64 15.91
CA GLY A 346 12.66 21.79 15.83
C GLY A 346 11.50 21.71 14.84
N PHE A 347 11.40 20.65 14.02
CA PHE A 347 10.43 20.60 12.90
C PHE A 347 9.33 19.53 13.04
N SER A 348 9.16 18.94 14.21
CA SER A 348 8.05 18.03 14.48
C SER A 348 6.83 18.79 15.00
N ASN A 349 5.72 18.74 14.25
CA ASN A 349 4.43 19.34 14.60
C ASN A 349 3.65 18.51 15.65
N ASP A 350 4.23 17.43 16.17
CA ASP A 350 3.59 16.61 17.19
C ASP A 350 4.02 17.07 18.58
N THR A 351 3.05 17.55 19.38
CA THR A 351 3.18 18.05 20.77
C THR A 351 3.77 17.07 21.81
N ILE A 352 4.41 15.98 21.39
CA ILE A 352 4.88 14.86 22.22
C ILE A 352 6.35 14.53 21.91
N SER A 353 7.21 15.55 21.78
CA SER A 353 8.66 15.39 21.78
C SER A 353 9.27 16.14 22.96
N VAL A 354 9.16 15.58 24.17
CA VAL A 354 9.71 16.15 25.42
C VAL A 354 11.22 15.88 25.56
N TYR A 355 11.76 14.91 24.82
CA TYR A 355 13.15 14.47 24.93
C TYR A 355 13.87 14.52 23.58
N ASP A 356 15.11 15.02 23.59
CA ASP A 356 15.97 15.12 22.40
C ASP A 356 16.61 13.78 21.99
N LYS A 357 16.60 12.78 22.87
CA LYS A 357 17.22 11.46 22.64
C LYS A 357 16.26 10.33 23.00
N PRO A 358 16.23 9.23 22.23
CA PRO A 358 15.44 8.06 22.58
C PRO A 358 15.99 7.38 23.83
N LEU A 359 15.09 6.85 24.68
CA LEU A 359 15.45 6.13 25.91
C LEU A 359 16.32 4.89 25.63
N PHE A 360 16.15 4.26 24.47
CA PHE A 360 16.92 3.10 24.05
C PHE A 360 17.66 3.38 22.73
N ASN A 361 18.94 3.01 22.67
CA ASN A 361 19.80 3.22 21.50
C ASN A 361 19.52 2.23 20.34
N THR A 362 18.36 1.59 20.35
CA THR A 362 18.01 0.49 19.45
C THR A 362 17.74 0.95 18.03
N ASN A 363 17.26 2.18 17.83
CA ASN A 363 16.96 2.70 16.50
C ASN A 363 18.21 2.99 15.66
N ASN A 364 19.29 3.52 16.27
CA ASN A 364 20.59 3.68 15.59
C ASN A 364 21.24 2.34 15.26
N LEU A 365 20.91 1.29 16.01
CA LEU A 365 21.47 -0.04 15.85
C LEU A 365 20.68 -0.92 14.87
N LYS A 366 19.44 -0.56 14.52
CA LYS A 366 18.62 -1.27 13.52
C LYS A 366 19.24 -1.27 12.12
N HIS A 367 19.98 -0.21 11.76
CA HIS A 367 20.61 -0.09 10.44
C HIS A 367 22.00 -0.74 10.35
N ARG A 368 22.68 -0.95 11.48
CA ARG A 368 24.04 -1.53 11.51
C ARG A 368 24.13 -2.91 12.17
N GLY A 369 23.05 -3.42 12.76
CA GLY A 369 23.08 -4.66 13.54
C GLY A 369 23.81 -4.47 14.87
N LEU A 370 23.47 -5.30 15.86
CA LEU A 370 24.15 -5.31 17.18
C LEU A 370 25.59 -5.83 17.11
N TYR A 371 25.83 -6.76 16.19
CA TYR A 371 27.12 -7.38 15.93
C TYR A 371 27.20 -7.68 14.43
N THR A 372 28.23 -7.15 13.78
CA THR A 372 28.55 -7.45 12.39
C THR A 372 29.88 -8.17 12.35
N PHE A 373 29.88 -9.39 11.80
CA PHE A 373 31.10 -10.14 11.60
C PHE A 373 31.90 -9.51 10.45
N GLU A 374 33.09 -9.00 10.75
CA GLU A 374 34.03 -8.49 9.76
C GLU A 374 35.13 -9.54 9.54
N GLU A 375 35.02 -10.28 8.44
CA GLU A 375 35.95 -11.36 8.08
C GLU A 375 37.39 -10.86 7.97
N SER A 376 37.59 -9.67 7.40
CA SER A 376 38.91 -9.05 7.25
C SER A 376 39.64 -8.82 8.58
N ARG A 377 38.91 -8.48 9.65
CA ARG A 377 39.48 -8.25 10.98
C ARG A 377 39.89 -9.56 11.67
N VAL A 378 39.17 -10.64 11.38
CA VAL A 378 39.46 -11.98 11.90
C VAL A 378 40.64 -12.60 11.15
N GLU A 379 40.72 -12.41 9.83
CA GLU A 379 41.86 -12.84 9.03
C GLU A 379 43.17 -12.17 9.48
N GLU A 380 43.13 -10.86 9.77
CA GLU A 380 44.31 -10.09 10.21
C GLU A 380 44.78 -10.49 11.63
N SER A 381 43.86 -10.95 12.49
CA SER A 381 44.17 -11.32 13.87
C SER A 381 44.56 -12.79 14.07
N ILE A 382 44.02 -13.70 13.24
CA ILE A 382 44.23 -15.16 13.38
C ILE A 382 45.17 -15.70 12.29
N GLY A 383 45.43 -14.93 11.23
CA GLY A 383 46.39 -15.29 10.17
C GLY A 383 45.93 -16.43 9.25
N GLY A 384 44.66 -16.80 9.31
CA GLY A 384 44.07 -17.86 8.48
C GLY A 384 42.57 -17.62 8.25
N ARG A 385 42.07 -18.11 7.11
CA ARG A 385 40.64 -18.06 6.77
C ARG A 385 39.85 -18.95 7.71
N VAL A 386 39.19 -18.35 8.69
CA VAL A 386 38.24 -19.06 9.56
C VAL A 386 36.86 -18.93 8.95
N HIS A 387 36.38 -19.99 8.30
CA HIS A 387 34.99 -20.09 7.88
C HIS A 387 34.13 -20.35 9.11
N VAL A 388 33.43 -19.32 9.61
CA VAL A 388 32.43 -19.46 10.66
C VAL A 388 31.11 -19.82 9.98
N PRO A 389 30.52 -21.01 10.24
CA PRO A 389 29.23 -21.38 9.67
C PRO A 389 28.19 -20.34 10.09
N SER A 390 27.59 -19.66 9.12
CA SER A 390 26.44 -18.79 9.39
C SER A 390 25.24 -19.66 9.74
N PHE A 391 24.40 -19.20 10.66
CA PHE A 391 23.17 -19.90 11.02
C PHE A 391 22.28 -20.06 9.77
N SER A 392 21.88 -21.29 9.46
CA SER A 392 21.02 -21.57 8.30
C SER A 392 19.71 -20.77 8.44
N GLY A 393 19.37 -20.01 7.40
CA GLY A 393 18.20 -19.12 7.41
C GLY A 393 18.49 -17.64 7.74
N THR A 394 19.75 -17.24 7.92
CA THR A 394 20.15 -15.81 8.01
C THR A 394 20.98 -15.33 6.82
N ASP A 395 20.65 -15.77 5.61
CA ASP A 395 21.28 -15.25 4.39
C ASP A 395 21.00 -13.74 4.25
N ASN A 396 22.03 -12.93 4.46
CA ASN A 396 22.01 -11.47 4.34
C ASN A 396 21.74 -10.96 2.90
N SER A 397 21.49 -11.85 1.94
CA SER A 397 21.18 -11.51 0.55
C SER A 397 19.72 -11.07 0.33
N LYS A 398 18.82 -11.29 1.31
CA LYS A 398 17.41 -10.92 1.21
C LYS A 398 16.98 -10.04 2.39
N THR A 399 17.11 -8.73 2.21
CA THR A 399 16.47 -7.68 3.01
C THR A 399 14.94 -7.68 2.82
N ALA A 400 14.28 -8.79 3.12
CA ALA A 400 12.82 -8.86 3.18
C ALA A 400 12.37 -8.77 4.64
N LEU A 401 11.46 -7.84 4.93
CA LEU A 401 10.86 -7.64 6.26
C LEU A 401 10.32 -8.96 6.82
N ARG A 402 10.87 -9.41 7.95
CA ARG A 402 10.47 -10.65 8.63
C ARG A 402 9.13 -10.45 9.32
N THR A 403 8.07 -11.12 8.84
CA THR A 403 6.72 -11.08 9.44
C THR A 403 6.29 -12.42 10.06
N LYS A 404 7.21 -13.39 10.20
CA LYS A 404 6.94 -14.70 10.82
C LYS A 404 7.99 -15.03 11.90
N PRO A 405 7.59 -15.72 13.00
CA PRO A 405 8.52 -16.26 13.98
C PRO A 405 9.55 -17.20 13.33
N VAL A 406 10.73 -17.31 13.94
CA VAL A 406 11.82 -18.17 13.46
C VAL A 406 11.38 -19.64 13.55
N GLU A 407 11.30 -20.31 12.40
CA GLU A 407 11.08 -21.75 12.31
C GLU A 407 12.47 -22.43 12.40
N PHE A 408 12.61 -23.39 13.30
CA PHE A 408 13.83 -24.20 13.43
C PHE A 408 13.64 -25.49 12.63
N GLU A 409 14.53 -25.75 11.68
CA GLU A 409 14.66 -27.06 11.06
C GLU A 409 15.32 -28.00 12.07
N ARG A 410 14.78 -29.21 12.23
CA ARG A 410 15.38 -30.24 13.07
C ARG A 410 16.43 -30.92 12.20
N ASP A 411 17.70 -30.63 12.43
CA ASP A 411 18.81 -31.29 11.73
C ASP A 411 18.70 -32.80 11.95
N GLU A 412 18.70 -33.58 10.86
CA GLU A 412 18.52 -35.04 10.90
C GLU A 412 19.72 -35.78 11.52
N ASP A 413 20.88 -35.12 11.55
CA ASP A 413 22.05 -35.57 12.26
C ASP A 413 22.17 -34.76 13.55
N ASP A 414 21.91 -35.38 14.71
CA ASP A 414 22.14 -34.81 16.04
C ASP A 414 23.59 -35.07 16.49
N PRO A 415 24.54 -34.14 16.23
CA PRO A 415 25.95 -34.34 16.54
C PRO A 415 26.24 -34.39 18.03
N PHE A 416 25.31 -33.93 18.88
CA PHE A 416 25.47 -33.86 20.33
C PHE A 416 24.76 -35.02 21.06
N GLY A 417 24.02 -35.87 20.34
CA GLY A 417 23.34 -37.05 20.90
C GLY A 417 22.28 -36.71 21.95
N LEU A 418 21.74 -35.50 21.91
CA LEU A 418 20.72 -34.99 22.81
C LEU A 418 19.38 -35.71 22.63
N ASP A 419 19.05 -36.15 21.43
CA ASP A 419 17.83 -36.89 21.15
C ASP A 419 17.83 -38.25 21.85
N LYS A 420 18.99 -38.93 21.90
CA LYS A 420 19.15 -40.19 22.64
C LYS A 420 19.00 -39.99 24.15
N LEU A 421 19.48 -38.86 24.68
CA LEU A 421 19.34 -38.48 26.08
C LEU A 421 17.88 -38.14 26.43
N ILE A 422 17.17 -37.45 25.54
CA ILE A 422 15.77 -37.10 25.75
C ILE A 422 14.89 -38.36 25.68
N ASP A 423 15.22 -39.31 24.80
CA ASP A 423 14.51 -40.58 24.68
C ASP A 423 14.75 -41.53 25.87
N SER A 424 15.93 -41.51 26.48
CA SER A 424 16.17 -42.27 27.72
C SER A 424 15.34 -41.70 28.88
N VAL A 425 15.37 -40.38 29.06
CA VAL A 425 14.57 -39.69 30.08
C VAL A 425 13.07 -39.93 29.86
N ARG A 426 12.58 -39.90 28.62
CA ARG A 426 11.16 -40.18 28.31
C ARG A 426 10.76 -41.64 28.58
N LYS A 427 11.67 -42.60 28.39
CA LYS A 427 11.41 -44.01 28.74
C LYS A 427 11.33 -44.22 30.25
N ASP A 428 12.14 -43.49 31.02
CA ASP A 428 12.13 -43.58 32.48
C ASP A 428 10.86 -42.97 33.11
N TYR A 429 10.22 -41.98 32.47
CA TYR A 429 8.91 -41.44 32.89
C TYR A 429 7.70 -42.33 32.54
N LYS A 430 7.90 -43.41 31.77
CA LYS A 430 6.83 -44.35 31.38
C LYS A 430 6.85 -45.68 32.14
N LYS A 431 7.64 -45.76 33.22
CA LYS A 431 7.61 -46.88 34.18
C LYS A 431 6.87 -46.51 35.46
#